data_AF-A0A1H5FWT8-F1
#
_entry.id   AF-A0A1H5FWT8-F1
#
_cell.length_a   1.000
_cell.length_b   1.000
_cell.length_c   1.000
_cell.angle_alpha   90.00
_cell.angle_beta   90.00
_cell.angle_gamma   90.00
#
_symmetry.space_group_name_H-M   'P 1'
#
loop_
_entity.id
_entity.type
_entity.pdbx_description
1 polymer ?
#
loop_
_entity_poly.entity_id
_entity_poly.type
_entity_poly.pdbx_seq_one_letter_code
_entity_poly.pdbx_strand_id
1 'polypeptide(L)'
;MIWLVVWAVLVLGACVVGFLIARHLWRQFTALMAQARHSAEAMERLNAAVAELEAQAQTFRPHLAATESQREQWRQTRAANLAARAMRVRERRSRTLERWRAIGMPL
;
A
#
# COMPACT_ATOMS: atom_id res chain seq x y z
N MET A 1 2.55 -47.73 -35.57
CA MET A 1 2.01 -47.73 -34.19
C MET A 1 2.84 -46.86 -33.24
N ILE A 2 4.15 -47.06 -33.11
CA ILE A 2 5.06 -46.22 -32.28
C ILE A 2 4.98 -44.71 -32.57
N TRP A 3 4.88 -44.32 -33.83
CA TRP A 3 4.80 -42.90 -34.22
C TRP A 3 3.61 -42.15 -33.58
N LEU A 4 2.46 -42.82 -33.45
CA LEU A 4 1.26 -42.24 -32.87
C LEU A 4 1.44 -42.00 -31.36
N VAL A 5 2.13 -42.91 -30.67
CA VAL A 5 2.49 -42.78 -29.25
C VAL A 5 3.45 -41.61 -29.04
N VAL A 6 4.48 -41.48 -29.88
CA VAL A 6 5.42 -40.34 -29.83
C VAL A 6 4.68 -39.02 -30.01
N TRP A 7 3.77 -38.96 -30.98
CA TRP A 7 2.98 -37.76 -31.26
C TRP A 7 2.04 -37.41 -30.09
N ALA A 8 1.36 -38.41 -29.53
CA ALA A 8 0.49 -38.23 -28.37
C ALA A 8 1.27 -37.71 -27.14
N VAL A 9 2.45 -38.27 -26.86
CA VAL A 9 3.30 -37.82 -25.75
C VAL A 9 3.78 -36.38 -25.95
N LEU A 10 4.16 -36.00 -27.16
CA LEU A 10 4.57 -34.62 -27.47
C LEU A 10 3.44 -33.62 -27.26
N VAL A 11 2.25 -33.92 -27.78
CA VAL A 11 1.07 -33.05 -27.60
C VAL A 11 0.69 -32.96 -26.13
N LEU A 12 0.65 -34.09 -25.43
CA LEU A 12 0.27 -34.13 -24.03
C LEU A 12 1.28 -33.39 -23.14
N GLY A 13 2.57 -33.52 -23.45
CA GLY A 13 3.64 -32.72 -22.84
C GLY A 13 3.45 -31.22 -23.08
N ALA A 14 3.17 -30.81 -24.32
CA ALA A 14 2.90 -29.41 -24.66
C ALA A 14 1.65 -28.87 -23.94
N CYS A 15 0.58 -29.66 -23.86
CA CYS A 15 -0.63 -29.30 -23.13
C CYS A 15 -0.36 -29.11 -21.63
N VAL A 16 0.42 -30.01 -21.02
CA VAL A 16 0.81 -29.89 -19.60
C VAL A 16 1.62 -28.61 -19.36
N VAL A 17 2.62 -28.34 -20.20
CA VAL A 17 3.44 -27.12 -20.08
C VAL A 17 2.57 -25.87 -20.26
N GLY A 18 1.71 -25.83 -21.28
CA GLY A 18 0.80 -24.72 -21.52
C GLY A 18 -0.16 -24.49 -20.35
N PHE A 19 -0.70 -25.57 -19.78
CA PHE A 19 -1.58 -25.50 -18.62
C PHE A 19 -0.86 -24.96 -17.37
N LEU A 20 0.38 -25.39 -17.12
CA LEU A 20 1.17 -24.89 -16.00
C LEU A 20 1.48 -23.40 -16.14
N ILE A 21 1.82 -22.94 -17.35
CA ILE A 21 2.05 -21.51 -17.65
C ILE A 21 0.77 -20.70 -17.44
N ALA A 22 -0.35 -21.15 -17.99
CA ALA A 22 -1.64 -20.47 -17.84
C ALA A 22 -2.05 -20.36 -16.36
N ARG A 23 -1.90 -21.45 -15.59
CA ARG A 23 -2.16 -21.47 -14.14
C ARG A 23 -1.24 -20.51 -13.39
N HIS A 24 0.04 -20.48 -13.73
CA HIS A 24 1.01 -19.59 -13.09
C HIS A 24 0.66 -18.11 -13.33
N LEU A 25 0.38 -17.76 -14.59
CA LEU A 25 -0.03 -16.43 -15.01
C LEU A 25 -1.33 -15.99 -14.33
N TRP A 26 -2.32 -16.88 -14.24
CA TRP A 26 -3.58 -16.59 -13.56
C TRP A 26 -3.37 -16.20 -12.09
N ARG A 27 -2.48 -16.91 -11.39
CA ARG A 27 -2.17 -16.62 -9.99
C ARG A 27 -1.46 -15.28 -9.82
N GLN A 28 -0.60 -14.89 -10.75
CA GLN A 28 0.05 -13.58 -10.73
C GLN A 28 -0.92 -12.45 -11.10
N PHE A 29 -1.75 -12.67 -12.12
CA PHE A 29 -2.75 -11.71 -12.57
C PHE A 29 -3.77 -11.38 -11.47
N THR A 30 -4.26 -12.38 -10.76
CA THR A 30 -5.20 -12.18 -9.64
C THR A 30 -4.58 -11.39 -8.49
N ALA A 31 -3.30 -11.61 -8.19
CA ALA A 31 -2.57 -10.81 -7.19
C ALA A 31 -2.43 -9.33 -7.63
N LEU A 32 -2.10 -9.10 -8.90
CA LEU A 32 -2.03 -7.75 -9.46
C LEU A 32 -3.39 -7.05 -9.46
N MET A 33 -4.46 -7.77 -9.81
CA MET A 33 -5.81 -7.23 -9.83
C MET A 33 -6.31 -6.84 -8.42
N ALA A 34 -5.97 -7.64 -7.41
CA ALA A 34 -6.28 -7.32 -6.01
C ALA A 34 -5.59 -6.02 -5.58
N GLN A 35 -4.31 -5.85 -5.94
CA GLN A 35 -3.57 -4.62 -5.66
C GLN A 35 -4.14 -3.42 -6.44
N ALA A 36 -4.52 -3.61 -7.69
CA ALA A 36 -5.14 -2.59 -8.52
C ALA A 36 -6.46 -2.10 -7.91
N ARG A 37 -7.29 -3.02 -7.41
CA ARG A 37 -8.55 -2.67 -6.72
C ARG A 37 -8.28 -1.85 -5.46
N HIS A 38 -7.31 -2.24 -4.63
CA HIS A 38 -6.94 -1.44 -3.47
C HIS A 38 -6.43 -0.04 -3.83
N SER A 39 -5.68 0.08 -4.93
CA SER A 39 -5.24 1.40 -5.40
C SER A 39 -6.40 2.27 -5.90
N ALA A 40 -7.38 1.67 -6.57
CA ALA A 40 -8.59 2.36 -7.02
C ALA A 40 -9.41 2.87 -5.82
N GLU A 41 -9.63 2.03 -4.81
CA GLU A 41 -10.31 2.40 -3.57
C GLU A 41 -9.58 3.55 -2.84
N ALA A 42 -8.24 3.55 -2.82
CA ALA A 42 -7.45 4.64 -2.25
C ALA A 42 -7.57 5.94 -3.06
N MET A 43 -7.57 5.85 -4.39
CA MET A 43 -7.71 6.99 -5.29
C MET A 43 -9.10 7.62 -5.17
N GLU A 44 -10.14 6.80 -5.03
CA GLU A 44 -11.51 7.27 -4.84
C GLU A 44 -11.68 8.02 -3.51
N ARG A 45 -11.10 7.51 -2.42
CA ARG A 45 -11.06 8.23 -1.13
C ARG A 45 -10.31 9.56 -1.23
N LEU A 46 -9.20 9.57 -1.97
CA LEU A 46 -8.42 10.79 -2.18
C LEU A 46 -9.21 11.82 -2.99
N ASN A 47 -9.89 11.38 -4.05
CA ASN A 47 -10.73 12.24 -4.87
C ASN A 47 -11.92 12.81 -4.07
N ALA A 48 -12.55 11.99 -3.22
CA ALA A 48 -13.60 12.44 -2.31
C ALA A 48 -13.09 13.49 -1.32
N ALA A 49 -11.92 13.26 -0.72
CA ALA A 49 -11.31 14.24 0.19
C ALA A 49 -10.95 15.54 -0.54
N VAL A 50 -10.41 15.47 -1.76
CA VAL A 50 -10.11 16.65 -2.59
C VAL A 50 -11.38 17.42 -2.92
N ALA A 51 -12.45 16.74 -3.31
CA ALA A 51 -13.74 17.38 -3.60
C ALA A 51 -14.33 18.06 -2.34
N GLU A 52 -14.20 17.44 -1.17
CA GLU A 52 -14.58 18.04 0.10
C GLU A 52 -13.75 19.30 0.42
N LEU A 53 -12.43 19.21 0.23
CA LEU A 53 -11.51 20.33 0.36
C LEU A 53 -11.84 21.46 -0.62
N GLU A 54 -12.19 21.16 -1.87
CA GLU A 54 -12.55 22.14 -2.89
C GLU A 54 -13.89 22.81 -2.58
N ALA A 55 -14.88 22.06 -2.09
CA ALA A 55 -16.14 22.61 -1.61
C ALA A 55 -15.93 23.57 -0.42
N GLN A 56 -15.02 23.23 0.49
CA GLN A 56 -14.62 24.12 1.60
C GLN A 56 -13.79 25.31 1.10
N ALA A 57 -12.96 25.12 0.07
CA ALA A 57 -12.11 26.16 -0.51
C ALA A 57 -12.90 27.30 -1.16
N GLN A 58 -14.10 27.03 -1.71
CA GLN A 58 -14.97 28.09 -2.23
C GLN A 58 -15.42 29.08 -1.14
N THR A 59 -15.41 28.66 0.13
CA THR A 59 -15.69 29.53 1.29
C THR A 59 -14.41 30.10 1.91
N PHE A 60 -13.28 29.40 1.73
CA PHE A 60 -11.98 29.79 2.27
C PHE A 60 -11.23 30.72 1.31
N ARG A 61 -11.36 32.04 1.51
CA ARG A 61 -10.37 32.98 0.97
C ARG A 61 -9.09 32.84 1.80
N PRO A 62 -7.96 32.35 1.24
CA PRO A 62 -6.69 32.34 1.95
C PRO A 62 -6.32 33.80 2.25
N HIS A 63 -6.61 34.24 3.47
CA HIS A 63 -6.12 35.51 3.96
C HIS A 63 -4.64 35.31 4.27
N LEU A 64 -3.76 36.01 3.56
CA LEU A 64 -2.31 35.94 3.77
C LEU A 64 -1.91 36.30 5.22
N ALA A 65 -2.81 36.93 5.97
CA ALA A 65 -2.73 37.07 7.41
C ALA A 65 -3.65 36.06 8.12
N ALA A 66 -3.14 34.87 8.40
CA ALA A 66 -3.77 33.98 9.38
C ALA A 66 -3.89 34.72 10.72
N THR A 67 -5.09 34.73 11.31
CA THR A 67 -5.31 35.32 12.63
C THR A 67 -4.43 34.60 13.67
N GLU A 68 -4.05 35.28 14.75
CA GLU A 68 -3.18 34.67 15.79
C GLU A 68 -3.80 33.38 16.36
N SER A 69 -5.13 33.33 16.47
CA SER A 69 -5.86 32.13 16.90
C SER A 69 -5.72 30.94 15.93
N GLN A 70 -5.74 31.19 14.61
CA GLN A 70 -5.49 30.15 13.61
C GLN A 70 -4.05 29.66 13.64
N ARG A 71 -3.08 30.56 13.84
CA ARG A 71 -1.67 30.20 13.97
C ARG A 71 -1.42 29.32 15.19
N GLU A 72 -2.08 29.61 16.30
CA GLU A 72 -1.98 28.80 17.51
C GLU A 72 -2.62 27.42 17.32
N GLN A 73 -3.79 27.32 16.68
CA GLN A 73 -4.39 26.03 16.31
C GLN A 73 -3.50 25.19 15.40
N TRP A 74 -2.82 25.81 14.43
CA TRP A 74 -1.88 25.11 13.56
C TRP A 74 -0.63 24.64 14.29
N ARG A 75 -0.10 25.44 15.23
CA ARG A 75 1.01 25.02 16.11
C ARG A 75 0.61 23.82 16.96
N GLN A 76 -0.58 23.84 17.55
CA GLN A 76 -1.11 22.73 18.33
C GLN A 76 -1.28 21.46 17.49
N THR A 77 -1.89 21.59 16.30
CA THR A 77 -2.04 20.47 15.36
C THR A 77 -0.68 19.91 14.92
N ARG A 78 0.28 20.78 14.63
CA ARG A 78 1.64 20.38 14.27
C ARG A 78 2.35 19.67 15.42
N ALA A 79 2.22 20.18 16.65
CA ALA A 79 2.79 19.57 17.85
C ALA A 79 2.19 18.18 18.11
N ALA A 80 0.86 18.05 17.99
CA ALA A 80 0.17 16.76 18.12
C ALA A 80 0.64 15.75 17.07
N ASN A 81 0.78 16.17 15.82
CA ASN A 81 1.28 15.31 14.74
C ASN A 81 2.73 14.88 14.95
N LEU A 82 3.60 15.78 15.42
CA LEU A 82 4.99 15.46 15.75
C LEU A 82 5.06 14.48 16.93
N ALA A 83 4.25 14.67 17.97
CA ALA A 83 4.17 13.75 19.11
C ALA A 83 3.69 12.36 18.68
N ALA A 84 2.63 12.28 17.87
CA ALA A 84 2.12 11.03 17.32
C ALA A 84 3.17 10.32 16.43
N ARG A 85 3.98 11.07 15.68
CA ARG A 85 5.09 10.53 14.89
C ARG A 85 6.21 10.00 15.80
N ALA A 86 6.59 10.75 16.83
CA ALA A 86 7.62 10.34 17.78
C ALA A 86 7.24 9.04 18.51
N MET A 87 5.97 8.91 18.92
CA MET A 87 5.44 7.68 19.53
C MET A 87 5.57 6.48 18.60
N ARG A 88 5.14 6.61 17.34
CA ARG A 88 5.27 5.55 16.32
C ARG A 88 6.73 5.13 16.08
N VAL A 89 7.65 6.09 16.06
CA VAL A 89 9.08 5.81 15.91
C VAL A 89 9.64 5.09 17.15
N ARG A 90 9.25 5.52 18.35
CA ARG A 90 9.66 4.90 19.61
C ARG A 90 9.19 3.44 19.69
N GLU A 91 7.95 3.19 19.34
CA GLU A 91 7.37 1.84 19.33
C GLU A 91 8.05 0.92 18.29
N ARG A 92 8.37 1.44 17.10
CA ARG A 92 9.17 0.68 16.13
C ARG A 92 10.56 0.36 16.67
N ARG A 93 11.24 1.34 17.30
CA ARG A 93 12.57 1.15 17.90
C ARG A 93 12.54 0.13 19.04
N SER A 94 11.54 0.19 19.92
CA SER A 94 11.45 -0.77 21.05
C SER A 94 11.28 -2.20 20.56
N ARG A 95 10.40 -2.43 19.58
CA ARG A 95 10.21 -3.76 18.95
C ARG A 95 11.50 -4.28 18.31
N THR A 96 12.27 -3.40 17.65
CA THR A 96 13.56 -3.78 17.07
C THR A 96 14.57 -4.17 18.15
N LEU A 97 14.68 -3.38 19.22
CA LEU A 97 15.60 -3.66 20.32
C LEU A 97 15.22 -4.96 21.06
N GLU A 98 13.92 -5.20 21.29
CA GLU A 98 13.42 -6.46 21.86
C GLU A 98 13.79 -7.66 20.98
N ARG A 99 13.62 -7.53 19.65
CA ARG A 99 14.03 -8.57 18.71
C ARG A 99 15.54 -8.84 18.77
N TRP A 100 16.36 -7.80 18.88
CA TRP A 100 17.82 -7.93 18.99
C TRP A 100 18.26 -8.58 20.31
N ARG A 101 17.61 -8.25 21.43
CA ARG A 101 17.82 -8.93 22.71
C ARG A 101 17.47 -10.41 22.63
N ALA A 102 16.35 -10.74 21.99
CA ALA A 102 15.89 -12.13 21.85
C ALA A 102 16.88 -13.02 21.08
N ILE A 103 17.64 -12.45 20.14
CA ILE A 103 18.68 -13.15 19.38
C ILE A 103 20.09 -13.01 19.99
N GLY A 104 20.20 -12.47 21.21
CA GLY A 104 21.46 -12.40 21.96
C GLY A 104 22.45 -11.33 21.48
N MET A 105 22.01 -10.33 20.72
CA MET A 105 22.88 -9.21 20.36
C MET A 105 23.16 -8.31 21.58
N PRO A 106 24.42 -7.91 21.83
CA PRO A 106 24.73 -6.88 22.82
C PRO A 106 24.17 -5.53 22.34
N LEU A 107 23.54 -4.80 23.26
CA LEU A 107 22.94 -3.47 23.01
C LEU A 107 23.95 -2.35 23.20
#